data_AF-A0A6L7U1U8-F1
#
_entry.id   AF-A0A6L7U1U8-F1
#
_cell.length_a   1.000
_cell.length_b   1.000
_cell.length_c   1.000
_cell.angle_alpha   90.00
_cell.angle_beta   90.00
_cell.angle_gamma   90.00
#
_symmetry.space_group_name_H-M   'P 1'
#
loop_
_entity.id
_entity.type
_entity.pdbx_description
1 polymer ?
#
loop_
_entity_poly.entity_id
_entity_poly.type
_entity_poly.pdbx_seq_one_letter_code
_entity_poly.pdbx_strand_id
1 'polypeptide(L)'
;MDNVVLNNPRWVNAVFSSPDWTWLWLIVRLWLGVSWIEAGWHKTREAAWTGGGMAVKGYWERAIVIPEQGRPPIAYDWYRQFLEFLLRNEWYDVVGWLVAYGEVLVGLGLIVGAFTGLAAFFGALMNWNFMLAGTASTNPVLGLIALGVMVAWKTAGWWGLDRILLPAFGAPWQRGALFGGASASVAEGASARKVWYAEQWVRMLVAAAVAVFAFAALEGALQLLVSGLAVLLAAASGTGRYFLSRRETHDRRQ
;
A
#
# COMPACT_ATOMS: atom_id res chain seq x y z
N MET A 1 21.15 -26.11 -0.99
CA MET A 1 20.88 -25.13 -2.06
C MET A 1 21.59 -23.86 -1.66
N ASP A 2 22.66 -23.53 -2.36
CA ASP A 2 23.41 -22.30 -2.10
C ASP A 2 22.50 -21.11 -2.35
N ASN A 3 22.51 -20.16 -1.41
CA ASN A 3 21.67 -18.97 -1.52
C ASN A 3 22.21 -18.10 -2.67
N VAL A 4 21.61 -18.22 -3.85
CA VAL A 4 21.91 -17.32 -4.98
C VAL A 4 21.37 -15.93 -4.62
N VAL A 5 22.28 -15.00 -4.33
CA VAL A 5 21.94 -13.59 -4.10
C VAL A 5 21.88 -12.89 -5.46
N LEU A 6 20.67 -12.56 -5.91
CA LEU A 6 20.46 -11.74 -7.10
C LEU A 6 20.65 -10.26 -6.74
N ASN A 7 21.63 -9.60 -7.36
CA ASN A 7 21.89 -8.18 -7.17
C ASN A 7 21.05 -7.34 -8.15
N ASN A 8 20.51 -6.22 -7.68
CA ASN A 8 19.81 -5.27 -8.54
C ASN A 8 20.77 -4.59 -9.52
N PRO A 9 20.30 -4.24 -10.74
CA PRO A 9 21.05 -3.39 -11.65
C PRO A 9 21.41 -2.04 -11.00
N ARG A 10 22.59 -1.49 -11.33
CA ARG A 10 23.11 -0.25 -10.72
C ARG A 10 22.15 0.94 -10.85
N TRP A 11 21.44 1.05 -11.98
CA TRP A 11 20.51 2.14 -12.24
C TRP A 11 19.25 2.06 -11.36
N VAL A 12 18.77 0.85 -11.02
CA VAL A 12 17.62 0.66 -10.11
C VAL A 12 17.97 1.17 -8.72
N ASN A 13 19.15 0.79 -8.22
CA ASN A 13 19.62 1.27 -6.92
C ASN A 13 19.86 2.78 -6.94
N ALA A 14 20.37 3.33 -8.05
CA ALA A 14 20.57 4.77 -8.19
C ALA A 14 19.23 5.53 -8.08
N VAL A 15 18.23 5.14 -8.87
CA VAL A 15 16.95 5.87 -8.94
C VAL A 15 16.14 5.70 -7.65
N PHE A 16 16.07 4.50 -7.07
CA PHE A 16 15.14 4.22 -5.96
C PHE A 16 15.78 4.32 -4.56
N SER A 17 17.10 4.21 -4.47
CA SER A 17 17.81 4.07 -3.18
C SER A 17 18.97 5.04 -2.96
N SER A 18 19.35 5.87 -3.96
CA SER A 18 20.43 6.86 -3.80
C SER A 18 19.88 8.27 -3.54
N PRO A 19 20.40 9.01 -2.55
CA PRO A 19 20.10 10.42 -2.35
C PRO A 19 20.35 11.31 -3.58
N ASP A 20 21.24 10.92 -4.49
CA ASP A 20 21.58 11.70 -5.69
C ASP A 20 20.38 11.93 -6.63
N TRP A 21 19.39 11.04 -6.58
CA TRP A 21 18.18 11.09 -7.41
C TRP A 21 16.96 11.66 -6.68
N THR A 22 17.17 12.23 -5.48
CA THR A 22 16.09 12.84 -4.70
C THR A 22 15.37 13.96 -5.46
N TRP A 23 16.10 14.75 -6.25
CA TRP A 23 15.54 15.88 -7.00
C TRP A 23 14.46 15.43 -8.01
N LEU A 24 14.65 14.26 -8.64
CA LEU A 24 13.68 13.70 -9.58
C LEU A 24 12.39 13.37 -8.84
N TRP A 25 12.50 12.66 -7.72
CA TRP A 25 11.36 12.30 -6.88
C TRP A 25 10.70 13.50 -6.22
N LEU A 26 11.46 14.56 -5.93
CA LEU A 26 10.92 15.83 -5.44
C LEU A 26 9.95 16.43 -6.48
N ILE A 27 10.37 16.54 -7.74
CA ILE A 27 9.52 17.09 -8.81
C ILE A 27 8.26 16.24 -8.96
N VAL A 28 8.43 14.92 -9.03
CA VAL A 28 7.32 13.97 -9.17
C VAL A 28 6.33 14.05 -8.01
N ARG A 29 6.81 14.07 -6.76
CA ARG A 29 5.94 14.12 -5.57
C ARG A 29 5.25 15.47 -5.41
N LEU A 30 5.89 16.57 -5.78
CA LEU A 30 5.28 17.90 -5.74
C LEU A 30 4.14 18.00 -6.75
N TRP A 31 4.38 17.56 -7.99
CA TRP A 31 3.35 17.52 -9.02
C TRP A 31 2.18 16.63 -8.59
N LEU A 32 2.47 15.39 -8.18
CA LEU A 32 1.44 14.45 -7.71
C LEU A 32 0.67 15.03 -6.51
N GLY A 33 1.37 15.63 -5.55
CA GLY A 33 0.78 16.23 -4.37
C GLY A 33 -0.14 17.40 -4.70
N VAL A 34 0.25 18.30 -5.60
CA VAL A 34 -0.60 19.39 -6.07
C VAL A 34 -1.86 18.84 -6.76
N SER A 35 -1.73 17.82 -7.61
CA SER A 35 -2.90 17.19 -8.24
C SER A 35 -3.90 16.63 -7.22
N TRP A 36 -3.42 16.02 -6.12
CA TRP A 36 -4.28 15.56 -5.04
C TRP A 36 -4.93 16.70 -4.25
N ILE A 37 -4.19 17.79 -3.98
CA ILE A 37 -4.76 18.99 -3.36
C ILE A 37 -5.88 19.55 -4.23
N GLU A 38 -5.63 19.78 -5.53
CA GLU A 38 -6.63 20.34 -6.44
C GLU A 38 -7.89 19.46 -6.52
N ALA A 39 -7.71 18.13 -6.55
CA ALA A 39 -8.80 17.16 -6.54
C ALA A 39 -9.62 17.17 -5.23
N GLY A 40 -8.98 17.29 -4.07
CA GLY A 40 -9.66 17.23 -2.78
C GLY A 40 -10.18 18.59 -2.27
N TRP A 41 -9.54 19.68 -2.66
CA TRP A 41 -9.75 21.00 -2.05
C TRP A 41 -11.15 21.57 -2.26
N HIS A 42 -11.74 21.34 -3.42
CA HIS A 42 -13.13 21.73 -3.69
C HIS A 42 -14.11 20.81 -2.95
N LYS A 43 -13.82 19.50 -2.89
CA LYS A 43 -14.65 18.50 -2.21
C LYS A 43 -14.84 18.77 -0.72
N THR A 44 -13.80 19.22 -0.03
CA THR A 44 -13.88 19.54 1.42
C THR A 44 -14.85 20.68 1.75
N ARG A 45 -15.22 21.52 0.76
CA ARG A 45 -16.14 22.66 0.93
C ARG A 45 -17.55 22.39 0.44
N GLU A 46 -17.76 21.27 -0.23
CA GLU A 46 -19.03 20.93 -0.83
C GLU A 46 -19.83 20.02 0.11
N ALA A 47 -21.08 20.41 0.39
CA ALA A 47 -21.99 19.61 1.20
C ALA A 47 -22.28 18.24 0.56
N ALA A 48 -22.18 18.13 -0.76
CA ALA A 48 -22.33 16.86 -1.47
C ALA A 48 -21.27 15.81 -1.06
N TRP A 49 -20.12 16.23 -0.54
CA TRP A 49 -19.07 15.33 -0.05
C TRP A 49 -19.07 15.21 1.46
N THR A 50 -19.11 16.34 2.18
CA THR A 50 -18.89 16.39 3.63
C THR A 50 -20.16 16.50 4.46
N GLY A 51 -21.32 16.70 3.83
CA GLY A 51 -22.62 16.90 4.48
C GLY A 51 -23.64 15.82 4.13
N GLY A 52 -23.21 14.57 3.92
CA GLY A 52 -24.09 13.44 3.59
C GLY A 52 -23.61 12.53 2.46
N GLY A 53 -22.42 12.79 1.88
CA GLY A 53 -21.80 11.91 0.87
C GLY A 53 -22.61 11.67 -0.41
N MET A 54 -23.56 12.55 -0.74
CA MET A 54 -24.42 12.41 -1.93
C MET A 54 -23.65 12.33 -3.25
N ALA A 55 -22.48 12.99 -3.33
CA ALA A 55 -21.58 12.86 -4.48
C ALA A 55 -21.07 11.42 -4.65
N VAL A 56 -20.69 10.77 -3.53
CA VAL A 56 -20.23 9.38 -3.52
C VAL A 56 -21.39 8.43 -3.81
N LYS A 57 -22.55 8.66 -3.20
CA LYS A 57 -23.77 7.88 -3.47
C LYS A 57 -24.10 7.87 -4.97
N GLY A 58 -24.21 9.05 -5.58
CA GLY A 58 -24.51 9.15 -7.00
C GLY A 58 -23.40 8.58 -7.89
N TYR A 59 -22.14 8.66 -7.48
CA TYR A 59 -21.03 8.02 -8.17
C TYR A 59 -21.13 6.49 -8.15
N TRP A 60 -21.40 5.89 -6.99
CA TRP A 60 -21.59 4.45 -6.86
C TRP A 60 -22.83 3.94 -7.59
N GLU A 61 -23.96 4.64 -7.46
CA GLU A 61 -25.21 4.29 -8.17
C GLU A 61 -24.99 4.22 -9.68
N ARG A 62 -24.23 5.17 -10.25
CA ARG A 62 -23.86 5.12 -11.67
C ARG A 62 -22.90 3.98 -12.01
N ALA A 63 -21.97 3.67 -11.12
CA ALA A 63 -20.96 2.62 -11.33
C ALA A 63 -21.58 1.21 -11.33
N ILE A 64 -22.60 0.95 -10.51
CA ILE A 64 -23.24 -0.36 -10.39
C ILE A 64 -24.25 -0.66 -11.50
N VAL A 65 -24.61 0.30 -12.35
CA VAL A 65 -25.52 0.06 -13.48
C VAL A 65 -24.92 -0.97 -14.43
N ILE A 66 -25.74 -1.95 -14.83
CA ILE A 66 -25.43 -2.90 -15.91
C ILE A 66 -26.20 -2.43 -17.14
N PRO A 67 -25.53 -1.88 -18.16
CA PRO A 67 -26.21 -1.40 -19.35
C PRO A 67 -26.72 -2.59 -20.19
N GLU A 68 -27.88 -2.43 -20.82
CA GLU A 68 -28.45 -3.44 -21.72
C GLU A 68 -27.57 -3.67 -22.97
N GLN A 69 -26.79 -2.66 -23.35
CA GLN A 69 -25.84 -2.70 -24.46
C GLN A 69 -24.53 -2.01 -24.06
N GLY A 70 -23.39 -2.62 -24.39
CA GLY A 70 -22.05 -2.11 -24.07
C GLY A 70 -21.39 -2.82 -22.89
N ARG A 71 -20.20 -2.33 -22.50
CA ARG A 71 -19.47 -2.88 -21.34
C ARG A 71 -19.92 -2.18 -20.06
N PRO A 72 -20.20 -2.91 -18.98
CA PRO A 72 -20.50 -2.29 -17.71
C PRO A 72 -19.30 -1.46 -17.21
N PRO A 73 -19.55 -0.36 -16.45
CA PRO A 73 -18.48 0.46 -15.88
C PRO A 73 -17.53 -0.35 -14.97
N ILE A 74 -18.10 -1.26 -14.18
CA ILE A 74 -17.35 -2.20 -13.35
C ILE A 74 -17.17 -3.50 -14.12
N ALA A 75 -15.91 -3.88 -14.36
CA ALA A 75 -15.55 -5.12 -15.04
C ALA A 75 -15.61 -6.37 -14.14
N TYR A 76 -15.56 -6.19 -12.81
CA TYR A 76 -15.47 -7.27 -11.84
C TYR A 76 -16.70 -7.32 -10.93
N ASP A 77 -17.47 -8.41 -10.99
CA ASP A 77 -18.74 -8.51 -10.27
C ASP A 77 -18.60 -8.48 -8.74
N TRP A 78 -17.51 -9.03 -8.19
CA TRP A 78 -17.23 -8.93 -6.75
C TRP A 78 -17.14 -7.47 -6.28
N TYR A 79 -16.59 -6.59 -7.12
CA TYR A 79 -16.44 -5.17 -6.79
C TYR A 79 -17.77 -4.45 -6.89
N ARG A 80 -18.62 -4.84 -7.85
CA ARG A 80 -20.01 -4.36 -7.92
C ARG A 80 -20.78 -4.72 -6.65
N GLN A 81 -20.73 -5.99 -6.24
CA GLN A 81 -21.37 -6.46 -5.00
C GLN A 81 -20.86 -5.74 -3.76
N PHE A 82 -19.56 -5.42 -3.73
CA PHE A 82 -18.98 -4.59 -2.66
C PHE A 82 -19.58 -3.18 -2.63
N LEU A 83 -19.68 -2.50 -3.78
CA LEU A 83 -20.32 -1.16 -3.84
C LEU A 83 -21.81 -1.22 -3.49
N GLU A 84 -22.53 -2.26 -3.92
CA GLU A 84 -23.92 -2.50 -3.53
C GLU A 84 -24.08 -2.71 -2.03
N PHE A 85 -23.15 -3.42 -1.39
CA PHE A 85 -23.11 -3.56 0.07
C PHE A 85 -22.90 -2.21 0.75
N LEU A 86 -21.95 -1.39 0.27
CA LEU A 86 -21.71 -0.06 0.83
C LEU A 86 -22.91 0.88 0.67
N LEU A 87 -23.56 0.84 -0.50
CA LEU A 87 -24.78 1.61 -0.78
C LEU A 87 -25.92 1.25 0.17
N ARG A 88 -26.16 -0.05 0.37
CA ARG A 88 -27.24 -0.56 1.23
C ARG A 88 -27.07 -0.19 2.70
N ASN A 89 -25.83 -0.12 3.17
CA ASN A 89 -25.50 0.28 4.54
C ASN A 89 -25.30 1.79 4.71
N GLU A 90 -25.49 2.57 3.64
CA GLU A 90 -25.33 4.03 3.63
C GLU A 90 -23.92 4.54 3.99
N TRP A 91 -22.89 3.77 3.69
CA TRP A 91 -21.49 4.15 4.01
C TRP A 91 -20.96 5.27 3.11
N TYR A 92 -21.74 5.75 2.15
CA TYR A 92 -21.37 6.83 1.24
C TYR A 92 -21.06 8.14 1.96
N ASP A 93 -21.68 8.41 3.11
CA ASP A 93 -21.40 9.61 3.93
C ASP A 93 -19.99 9.59 4.52
N VAL A 94 -19.64 8.52 5.24
CA VAL A 94 -18.31 8.33 5.82
C VAL A 94 -17.24 8.29 4.73
N VAL A 95 -17.51 7.61 3.61
CA VAL A 95 -16.56 7.54 2.50
C VAL A 95 -16.42 8.90 1.82
N GLY A 96 -17.48 9.69 1.68
CA GLY A 96 -17.41 11.06 1.16
C GLY A 96 -16.46 11.94 1.96
N TRP A 97 -16.56 11.88 3.29
CA TRP A 97 -15.65 12.57 4.19
C TRP A 97 -14.21 12.06 4.06
N LEU A 98 -14.04 10.73 4.08
CA LEU A 98 -12.73 10.10 3.99
C LEU A 98 -12.02 10.40 2.67
N VAL A 99 -12.75 10.44 1.54
CA VAL A 99 -12.18 10.81 0.23
C VAL A 99 -11.82 12.29 0.22
N ALA A 100 -12.73 13.19 0.59
CA ALA A 100 -12.46 14.63 0.51
C ALA A 100 -11.22 15.04 1.34
N TYR A 101 -11.13 14.59 2.59
CA TYR A 101 -9.98 14.88 3.44
C TYR A 101 -8.77 14.01 3.12
N GLY A 102 -8.97 12.75 2.72
CA GLY A 102 -7.90 11.84 2.33
C GLY A 102 -7.10 12.36 1.14
N GLU A 103 -7.78 12.89 0.11
CA GLU A 103 -7.12 13.51 -1.04
C GLU A 103 -6.26 14.70 -0.64
N VAL A 104 -6.78 15.59 0.23
CA VAL A 104 -6.01 16.74 0.72
C VAL A 104 -4.83 16.30 1.58
N LEU A 105 -5.02 15.35 2.51
CA LEU A 105 -3.96 14.86 3.39
C LEU A 105 -2.85 14.14 2.62
N VAL A 106 -3.21 13.34 1.61
CA VAL A 106 -2.24 12.73 0.70
C VAL A 106 -1.46 13.82 -0.05
N GLY A 107 -2.15 14.83 -0.59
CA GLY A 107 -1.51 15.96 -1.25
C GLY A 107 -0.52 16.70 -0.34
N LEU A 108 -0.91 17.01 0.89
CA LEU A 108 -0.05 17.68 1.88
C LEU A 108 1.13 16.80 2.28
N GLY A 109 0.91 15.51 2.55
CA GLY A 109 1.97 14.56 2.89
C GLY A 109 3.01 14.45 1.77
N LEU A 110 2.55 14.42 0.51
CA LEU A 110 3.41 14.38 -0.67
C LEU A 110 4.16 15.70 -0.91
N ILE A 111 3.55 16.87 -0.65
CA ILE A 111 4.20 18.18 -0.84
C ILE A 111 5.23 18.48 0.24
N VAL A 112 4.88 18.24 1.50
CA VAL A 112 5.79 18.45 2.64
C VAL A 112 6.86 17.36 2.69
N GLY A 113 6.57 16.19 2.10
CA GLY A 113 7.42 15.00 2.22
C GLY A 113 7.35 14.43 3.64
N ALA A 114 6.15 14.39 4.22
CA ALA A 114 5.86 13.83 5.53
C ALA A 114 5.06 12.53 5.36
N PHE A 115 5.63 11.43 5.84
CA PHE A 115 5.19 10.07 5.60
C PHE A 115 4.99 9.78 4.09
N THR A 116 5.97 10.15 3.26
CA THR A 116 5.87 10.14 1.78
C THR A 116 5.42 8.79 1.24
N GLY A 117 5.97 7.69 1.76
CA GLY A 117 5.58 6.34 1.35
C GLY A 117 4.13 5.99 1.70
N LEU A 118 3.64 6.46 2.85
CA LEU A 118 2.26 6.24 3.29
C LEU A 118 1.28 7.10 2.50
N ALA A 119 1.61 8.37 2.27
CA ALA A 119 0.82 9.26 1.43
C ALA A 119 0.70 8.71 0.00
N ALA A 120 1.80 8.24 -0.58
CA ALA A 120 1.82 7.60 -1.89
C ALA A 120 1.00 6.31 -1.93
N PHE A 121 1.05 5.48 -0.87
CA PHE A 121 0.22 4.29 -0.75
C PHE A 121 -1.28 4.62 -0.77
N PHE A 122 -1.74 5.57 0.06
CA PHE A 122 -3.15 5.94 0.08
C PHE A 122 -3.59 6.62 -1.22
N GLY A 123 -2.73 7.42 -1.85
CA GLY A 123 -2.98 7.95 -3.18
C GLY A 123 -3.18 6.84 -4.22
N ALA A 124 -2.27 5.85 -4.25
CA ALA A 124 -2.39 4.71 -5.15
C ALA A 124 -3.66 3.88 -4.87
N LEU A 125 -4.01 3.68 -3.60
CA LEU A 125 -5.20 2.93 -3.18
C LEU A 125 -6.50 3.63 -3.64
N MET A 126 -6.63 4.93 -3.40
CA MET A 126 -7.80 5.70 -3.85
C MET A 126 -7.92 5.69 -5.38
N ASN A 127 -6.80 5.89 -6.07
CA ASN A 127 -6.76 5.89 -7.52
C ASN A 127 -7.19 4.54 -8.11
N TRP A 128 -6.71 3.44 -7.52
CA TRP A 128 -7.13 2.09 -7.86
C TRP A 128 -8.63 1.88 -7.65
N ASN A 129 -9.19 2.35 -6.53
CA ASN A 129 -10.61 2.24 -6.23
C ASN A 129 -11.48 2.97 -7.28
N PHE A 130 -11.05 4.16 -7.72
CA PHE A 130 -11.71 4.89 -8.81
C PHE A 130 -11.63 4.14 -10.15
N MET A 131 -10.51 3.48 -10.44
CA MET A 131 -10.37 2.67 -11.66
C MET A 131 -11.30 1.45 -11.63
N LEU A 132 -11.41 0.75 -10.50
CA LEU A 132 -12.32 -0.39 -10.35
C LEU A 132 -13.80 0.00 -10.51
N ALA A 133 -14.16 1.23 -10.10
CA ALA A 133 -15.48 1.80 -10.28
C ALA A 133 -15.77 2.32 -11.70
N GLY A 134 -14.79 2.22 -12.62
CA GLY A 134 -14.96 2.53 -14.04
C GLY A 134 -14.49 3.92 -14.48
N THR A 135 -13.82 4.69 -13.62
CA THR A 135 -13.23 6.00 -14.00
C THR A 135 -11.78 5.86 -14.46
N ALA A 136 -11.53 6.08 -15.75
CA ALA A 136 -10.23 5.79 -16.39
C ALA A 136 -9.46 7.02 -16.93
N SER A 137 -10.00 8.25 -16.92
CA SER A 137 -9.47 9.34 -17.76
C SER A 137 -8.00 9.73 -17.48
N THR A 138 -7.65 10.15 -16.27
CA THR A 138 -6.27 10.51 -15.87
C THR A 138 -5.74 9.66 -14.72
N ASN A 139 -6.63 8.89 -14.10
CA ASN A 139 -6.33 8.10 -12.92
C ASN A 139 -5.13 7.13 -13.10
N PRO A 140 -5.03 6.33 -14.18
CA PRO A 140 -3.97 5.32 -14.29
C PRO A 140 -2.55 5.87 -14.17
N VAL A 141 -2.32 7.08 -14.70
CA VAL A 141 -1.01 7.74 -14.65
C VAL A 141 -0.68 8.18 -13.23
N LEU A 142 -1.64 8.79 -12.52
CA LEU A 142 -1.47 9.20 -11.12
C LEU A 142 -1.22 7.99 -10.20
N GLY A 143 -1.95 6.89 -10.41
CA GLY A 143 -1.77 5.65 -9.66
C GLY A 143 -0.38 5.04 -9.89
N LEU A 144 0.08 4.97 -11.14
CA LEU A 144 1.42 4.45 -11.46
C LEU A 144 2.54 5.31 -10.85
N ILE A 145 2.40 6.64 -10.93
CA ILE A 145 3.37 7.56 -10.33
C ILE A 145 3.38 7.40 -8.80
N ALA A 146 2.20 7.29 -8.18
CA ALA A 146 2.08 7.04 -6.74
C ALA A 146 2.77 5.73 -6.33
N LEU A 147 2.62 4.65 -7.10
CA LEU A 147 3.35 3.40 -6.86
C LEU A 147 4.88 3.60 -6.97
N GLY A 148 5.34 4.36 -7.96
CA GLY A 148 6.75 4.72 -8.09
C GLY A 148 7.29 5.45 -6.85
N VAL A 149 6.56 6.47 -6.39
CA VAL A 149 6.92 7.24 -5.17
C VAL A 149 6.90 6.34 -3.93
N MET A 150 5.92 5.44 -3.84
CA MET A 150 5.82 4.47 -2.74
C MET A 150 7.02 3.53 -2.69
N VAL A 151 7.50 3.03 -3.83
CA VAL A 151 8.73 2.21 -3.88
C VAL A 151 9.96 3.05 -3.56
N ALA A 152 10.02 4.29 -4.07
CA ALA A 152 11.13 5.21 -3.86
C ALA A 152 11.08 5.97 -2.53
N TRP A 153 10.19 5.64 -1.61
CA TRP A 153 9.83 6.47 -0.45
C TRP A 153 11.02 6.98 0.38
N LYS A 154 12.09 6.17 0.54
CA LYS A 154 13.31 6.59 1.26
C LYS A 154 14.04 7.72 0.54
N THR A 155 14.13 7.64 -0.78
CA THR A 155 14.77 8.64 -1.63
C THR A 155 13.83 9.82 -1.85
N ALA A 156 12.54 9.58 -2.06
CA ALA A 156 11.53 10.62 -2.30
C ALA A 156 11.30 11.52 -1.08
N GLY A 157 11.32 10.95 0.13
CA GLY A 157 11.22 11.69 1.40
C GLY A 157 12.52 12.35 1.85
N TRP A 158 13.64 12.13 1.16
CA TRP A 158 14.96 12.60 1.61
C TRP A 158 15.06 14.12 1.67
N TRP A 159 14.52 14.81 0.67
CA TRP A 159 14.31 16.27 0.69
C TRP A 159 12.89 16.59 1.17
N GLY A 160 12.56 16.17 2.38
CA GLY A 160 11.25 16.37 3.00
C GLY A 160 11.33 16.24 4.52
N LEU A 161 10.18 16.33 5.18
CA LEU A 161 10.08 16.21 6.62
C LEU A 161 10.38 14.78 7.13
N ASP A 162 10.30 13.79 6.26
CA ASP A 162 10.68 12.39 6.50
C ASP A 162 12.12 12.22 6.98
N ARG A 163 13.02 13.15 6.64
CA ARG A 163 14.39 13.16 7.19
C ARG A 163 14.42 13.33 8.71
N ILE A 164 13.43 14.00 9.28
CA ILE A 164 13.30 14.26 10.71
C ILE A 164 12.29 13.28 11.33
N LEU A 165 11.17 13.03 10.64
CA LEU A 165 10.09 12.18 11.14
C LEU A 165 10.49 10.70 11.18
N LEU A 166 11.17 10.17 10.16
CA LEU A 166 11.50 8.74 10.11
C LEU A 166 12.49 8.32 11.20
N PRO A 167 13.54 9.08 11.55
CA PRO A 167 14.36 8.77 12.71
C PRO A 167 13.61 8.90 14.04
N ALA A 168 12.66 9.84 14.14
CA ALA A 168 11.92 10.13 15.36
C ALA A 168 10.82 9.09 15.65
N PHE A 169 9.92 8.87 14.70
CA PHE A 169 8.81 7.90 14.80
C PHE A 169 9.25 6.48 14.45
N GLY A 170 10.25 6.35 13.58
CA GLY A 170 10.66 5.07 13.04
C GLY A 170 9.90 4.70 11.79
N ALA A 171 10.40 3.68 11.11
CA ALA A 171 9.61 2.96 10.13
C ALA A 171 8.80 1.86 10.86
N PRO A 172 7.72 1.31 10.27
CA PRO A 172 6.93 0.25 10.90
C PRO A 172 7.74 -0.95 11.44
N TRP A 173 8.92 -1.21 10.88
CA TRP A 173 9.84 -2.29 11.26
C TRP A 173 11.05 -1.86 12.13
N GLN A 174 11.21 -0.56 12.39
CA GLN A 174 12.27 -0.01 13.24
C GLN A 174 11.68 1.12 14.06
N ARG A 175 11.48 0.88 15.36
CA ARG A 175 11.04 1.93 16.28
C ARG A 175 11.99 3.11 16.20
N GLY A 176 11.44 4.32 16.11
CA GLY A 176 12.24 5.54 16.13
C GLY A 176 12.71 5.89 17.53
N ALA A 177 13.54 6.91 17.61
CA ALA A 177 14.12 7.38 18.86
C ALA A 177 13.06 7.74 19.92
N LEU A 178 11.89 8.25 19.51
CA LEU A 178 10.79 8.62 20.41
C LEU A 178 10.11 7.41 21.09
N PHE A 179 10.24 6.21 20.53
CA PHE A 179 9.65 4.98 21.06
C PHE A 179 10.70 3.99 21.58
N GLY A 180 11.88 4.49 21.98
CA GLY A 180 12.97 3.69 22.53
C GLY A 180 13.71 2.84 21.49
N GLY A 181 13.61 3.20 20.21
CA GLY A 181 14.44 2.60 19.17
C GLY A 181 15.90 2.96 19.35
N ALA A 182 16.80 1.98 19.31
CA ALA A 182 18.23 2.22 19.33
C ALA A 182 18.58 3.18 18.19
N SER A 183 19.10 4.37 18.53
CA SER A 183 19.79 5.23 17.57
C SER A 183 20.78 4.36 16.82
N ALA A 184 20.75 4.40 15.49
CA ALA A 184 21.61 3.58 14.64
C ALA A 184 23.09 3.95 14.83
N SER A 185 23.69 3.57 15.96
CA SER A 185 25.12 3.47 16.16
C SER A 185 25.48 2.01 15.98
N VAL A 186 26.10 1.73 14.83
CA VAL A 186 26.90 0.56 14.45
C VAL A 186 26.96 -0.54 15.51
N ALA A 187 26.08 -1.54 15.38
CA ALA A 187 26.28 -2.86 15.98
C ALA A 187 26.31 -3.88 14.83
N GLU A 188 27.50 -4.04 14.27
CA GLU A 188 27.84 -5.06 13.28
C GLU A 188 27.63 -6.47 13.87
N GLY A 189 26.93 -7.33 13.13
CA GLY A 189 26.99 -8.79 13.32
C GLY A 189 25.66 -9.48 13.65
N ALA A 190 24.78 -8.88 14.45
CA ALA A 190 23.50 -9.51 14.83
C ALA A 190 22.28 -9.00 14.02
N SER A 191 22.42 -7.86 13.35
CA SER A 191 21.34 -7.09 12.72
C SER A 191 20.88 -7.64 11.37
N ALA A 192 21.76 -8.27 10.59
CA ALA A 192 21.43 -8.78 9.25
C ALA A 192 20.33 -9.86 9.25
N ARG A 193 20.24 -10.69 10.30
CA ARG A 193 19.19 -11.71 10.45
C ARG A 193 17.82 -11.11 10.78
N LYS A 194 17.76 -10.09 11.65
CA LYS A 194 16.50 -9.40 12.00
C LYS A 194 15.95 -8.59 10.83
N VAL A 195 16.82 -7.98 10.01
CA VAL A 195 16.42 -7.26 8.79
C VAL A 195 15.82 -8.22 7.75
N TRP A 196 16.36 -9.44 7.63
CA TRP A 196 15.82 -10.47 6.72
C TRP A 196 14.40 -10.95 7.12
N TYR A 197 14.14 -11.19 8.41
CA TYR A 197 12.80 -11.56 8.89
C TYR A 197 11.78 -10.41 8.77
N ALA A 198 12.23 -9.16 8.85
CA ALA A 198 11.37 -7.98 8.74
C ALA A 198 10.97 -7.65 7.29
N GLU A 199 11.84 -7.91 6.31
CA GLU A 199 11.49 -7.81 4.88
C GLU A 199 10.42 -8.82 4.47
N GLN A 200 10.38 -9.99 5.13
CA GLN A 200 9.38 -11.00 4.82
C GLN A 200 7.97 -10.59 5.22
N TRP A 201 7.76 -9.79 6.27
CA TRP A 201 6.40 -9.38 6.66
C TRP A 201 5.78 -8.34 5.74
N VAL A 202 6.55 -7.40 5.18
CA VAL A 202 6.04 -6.50 4.13
C VAL A 202 5.79 -7.27 2.85
N ARG A 203 6.69 -8.20 2.48
CA ARG A 203 6.44 -9.11 1.36
C ARG A 203 5.24 -10.02 1.61
N MET A 204 4.96 -10.41 2.86
CA MET A 204 3.80 -11.22 3.25
C MET A 204 2.52 -10.39 3.36
N LEU A 205 2.56 -9.11 3.74
CA LEU A 205 1.40 -8.22 3.75
C LEU A 205 1.05 -7.75 2.35
N VAL A 206 2.06 -7.46 1.52
CA VAL A 206 1.87 -7.22 0.08
C VAL A 206 1.42 -8.50 -0.60
N ALA A 207 2.03 -9.66 -0.31
CA ALA A 207 1.55 -10.93 -0.84
C ALA A 207 0.19 -11.35 -0.29
N ALA A 208 -0.17 -11.01 0.95
CA ALA A 208 -1.49 -11.28 1.52
C ALA A 208 -2.53 -10.32 0.97
N ALA A 209 -2.21 -9.04 0.76
CA ALA A 209 -3.07 -8.11 0.06
C ALA A 209 -3.26 -8.55 -1.40
N VAL A 210 -2.18 -8.93 -2.09
CA VAL A 210 -2.22 -9.50 -3.46
C VAL A 210 -2.91 -10.85 -3.48
N ALA A 211 -2.80 -11.70 -2.46
CA ALA A 211 -3.44 -13.02 -2.39
C ALA A 211 -4.91 -12.95 -1.99
N VAL A 212 -5.30 -12.09 -1.05
CA VAL A 212 -6.70 -11.78 -0.73
C VAL A 212 -7.37 -11.14 -1.95
N PHE A 213 -6.64 -10.29 -2.68
CA PHE A 213 -7.11 -9.67 -3.91
C PHE A 213 -7.17 -10.64 -5.08
N ALA A 214 -6.16 -11.50 -5.29
CA ALA A 214 -6.21 -12.56 -6.29
C ALA A 214 -7.30 -13.58 -5.94
N PHE A 215 -7.48 -13.91 -4.67
CA PHE A 215 -8.59 -14.75 -4.19
C PHE A 215 -9.95 -14.11 -4.45
N ALA A 216 -10.10 -12.80 -4.27
CA ALA A 216 -11.33 -12.06 -4.59
C ALA A 216 -11.56 -11.88 -6.10
N ALA A 217 -10.50 -11.92 -6.92
CA ALA A 217 -10.56 -11.78 -8.37
C ALA A 217 -10.65 -13.11 -9.14
N LEU A 218 -10.61 -14.26 -8.45
CA LEU A 218 -10.65 -15.61 -9.05
C LEU A 218 -12.00 -16.28 -8.75
N GLU A 219 -12.59 -16.90 -9.78
CA GLU A 219 -13.83 -17.68 -9.63
C GLU A 219 -13.59 -19.19 -9.75
N GLY A 220 -14.41 -19.97 -9.05
CA GLY A 220 -14.48 -21.43 -9.19
C GLY A 220 -13.22 -22.18 -8.74
N ALA A 221 -12.78 -23.15 -9.54
CA ALA A 221 -11.70 -24.07 -9.17
C ALA A 221 -10.33 -23.38 -8.97
N LEU A 222 -10.09 -22.23 -9.59
CA LEU A 222 -8.84 -21.47 -9.41
C LEU A 222 -8.71 -20.89 -8.00
N GLN A 223 -9.82 -20.48 -7.39
CA GLN A 223 -9.86 -19.95 -6.04
C GLN A 223 -9.46 -21.02 -5.02
N LEU A 224 -9.93 -22.26 -5.21
CA LEU A 224 -9.59 -23.42 -4.38
C LEU A 224 -8.12 -23.83 -4.53
N LEU A 225 -7.59 -23.81 -5.76
CA LEU A 225 -6.19 -24.15 -6.03
C LEU A 225 -5.21 -23.13 -5.43
N VAL A 226 -5.49 -21.83 -5.56
CA VAL A 226 -4.67 -20.76 -4.96
C VAL A 226 -4.75 -20.81 -3.44
N SER A 227 -5.90 -21.14 -2.87
CA SER A 227 -6.06 -21.34 -1.41
C SER A 227 -5.25 -22.54 -0.92
N GLY A 228 -5.33 -23.67 -1.63
CA GLY A 228 -4.53 -24.86 -1.31
C GLY A 228 -3.03 -24.59 -1.41
N LEU A 229 -2.59 -23.85 -2.43
CA LEU A 229 -1.19 -23.48 -2.61
C LEU A 229 -0.72 -22.48 -1.54
N ALA A 230 -1.53 -21.49 -1.18
CA ALA A 230 -1.22 -20.53 -0.12
C ALA A 230 -1.09 -21.21 1.25
N VAL A 231 -1.98 -22.17 1.57
CA VAL A 231 -1.90 -22.98 2.79
C VAL A 231 -0.66 -23.88 2.79
N LEU A 232 -0.31 -24.49 1.65
CA LEU A 232 0.90 -25.30 1.51
C LEU A 232 2.19 -24.46 1.65
N LEU A 233 2.21 -23.25 1.10
CA LEU A 233 3.33 -22.31 1.24
C LEU A 233 3.45 -21.75 2.66
N ALA A 234 2.32 -21.52 3.34
CA ALA A 234 2.28 -21.17 4.77
C ALA A 234 2.76 -22.34 5.66
N ALA A 235 2.39 -23.58 5.33
CA ALA A 235 2.86 -24.77 6.04
C ALA A 235 4.36 -25.04 5.81
N ALA A 236 4.86 -24.78 4.60
CA ALA A 236 6.27 -24.95 4.24
C ALA A 236 7.20 -23.86 4.82
N SER A 237 6.66 -22.69 5.18
CA SER A 237 7.43 -21.53 5.66
C SER A 237 7.77 -21.53 7.16
N GLY A 238 7.45 -22.61 7.91
CA GLY A 238 8.29 -22.99 9.05
C GLY A 238 7.67 -23.00 10.44
N THR A 239 6.52 -23.65 10.62
CA THR A 239 6.06 -24.03 11.97
C THR A 239 6.56 -25.41 12.43
N GLY A 240 7.06 -26.25 11.51
CA GLY A 240 7.45 -27.65 11.82
C GLY A 240 8.86 -27.87 12.39
N ARG A 241 9.81 -26.94 12.22
CA ARG A 241 11.20 -27.15 12.70
C ARG A 241 11.41 -26.81 14.17
N TYR A 242 10.46 -26.12 14.80
CA TYR A 242 10.54 -25.75 16.22
C TYR A 242 10.31 -26.95 17.16
N PHE A 243 9.56 -27.96 16.73
CA PHE A 243 9.24 -29.12 17.59
C PHE A 243 10.34 -30.19 17.62
N LEU A 244 11.19 -30.28 16.59
CA LEU A 244 12.24 -31.30 16.51
C LEU A 244 13.53 -30.88 17.23
N SER A 245 13.88 -29.58 17.22
CA SER A 245 15.07 -29.07 17.92
C SER A 245 14.96 -29.11 19.46
N ARG A 246 13.73 -29.09 20.00
CA ARG A 246 13.49 -29.17 21.45
C ARG A 246 13.53 -30.60 22.01
N ARG A 247 13.41 -31.63 21.16
CA ARG A 247 13.57 -33.04 21.58
C ARG A 247 15.04 -33.44 21.68
N GLU A 248 15.90 -32.99 20.77
CA GLU A 248 17.34 -33.33 20.79
C GLU A 248 18.11 -32.69 21.96
N THR A 249 17.60 -31.58 22.50
CA THR A 249 18.24 -30.89 23.64
C THR A 249 17.82 -31.45 24.99
N HIS A 250 16.75 -32.24 25.07
CA HIS A 250 16.30 -32.88 26.30
C HIS A 250 16.90 -34.29 26.49
N ASP A 251 17.26 -34.98 25.39
CA ASP A 251 17.90 -36.32 25.40
C ASP A 251 19.42 -36.28 25.65
N ARG A 252 20.06 -35.09 25.66
CA ARG A 252 21.50 -34.94 26.00
C ARG A 252 21.75 -34.44 27.42
N ARG A 253 20.71 -34.41 28.26
CA ARG A 253 20.80 -34.04 29.69
C ARG A 253 20.20 -35.09 30.62
N GLN A 254 20.25 -36.35 30.20
CA GLN A 254 20.27 -37.54 31.06
C GLN A 254 21.37 -38.47 30.56
#